data_AF-A0A0Q7WER7-F1
#
_entry.id   AF-A0A0Q7WER7-F1
#
_cell.length_a   1.000
_cell.length_b   1.000
_cell.length_c   1.000
_cell.angle_alpha   90.00
_cell.angle_beta   90.00
_cell.angle_gamma   90.00
#
_symmetry.space_group_name_H-M   'P 1'
#
loop_
_entity.id
_entity.type
_entity.pdbx_description
1 polymer ?
#
loop_
_entity_poly.entity_id
_entity_poly.type
_entity_poly.pdbx_seq_one_letter_code
_entity_poly.pdbx_strand_id
1 'polypeptide(L)'
;MSGRPQVYDPLVPTPRPRRRAKADGLVAAGISVAAHLALLLAVMAVRVQPPTLPEPEPISVALYEPPPPPPEPPKLAPEPTGDPAPAKVSPPRLPVRPPKLVPPPQVEPLPAKPAPKPVVAAELGEADLVGAATAGAGSGAGGAGSGPGGGGCDMVRLLQDALRKNPRVRAALAQAHPEAAARGKAVLVWNGDWVQSPGQEGKGLAGVRELIMLEVAFAPKACRDDPMRGLILISLSDAPGAPRLALGSRSWNWSDLLFAKSGRGRG
;
A
#
# COMPACT_ATOMS: atom_id res chain seq x y z
N MET A 1 65.92 46.64 -33.42
CA MET A 1 65.03 45.54 -33.01
C MET A 1 65.55 44.98 -31.69
N SER A 2 65.00 45.41 -30.55
CA SER A 2 65.37 44.89 -29.23
C SER A 2 64.09 44.37 -28.57
N GLY A 3 63.95 43.05 -28.53
CA GLY A 3 62.83 42.36 -27.90
C GLY A 3 63.06 42.26 -26.40
N ARG A 4 62.11 42.75 -25.60
CA ARG A 4 62.14 42.61 -24.14
C ARG A 4 61.97 41.13 -23.74
N PRO A 5 62.66 40.66 -22.70
CA PRO A 5 62.47 39.31 -22.18
C PRO A 5 61.09 39.18 -21.49
N GLN A 6 60.37 38.10 -21.79
CA GLN A 6 59.13 37.78 -21.11
C GLN A 6 59.39 37.31 -19.68
N VAL A 7 58.59 37.83 -18.75
CA VAL A 7 58.56 37.45 -17.34
C VAL A 7 57.84 36.11 -17.20
N TYR A 8 58.48 35.14 -16.57
CA TYR A 8 57.90 33.83 -16.24
C TYR A 8 56.86 33.98 -15.14
N ASP A 9 55.62 33.58 -15.42
CA ASP A 9 54.52 33.53 -14.45
C ASP A 9 54.38 32.11 -13.86
N PRO A 10 54.70 31.88 -12.58
CA PRO A 10 54.67 30.57 -11.95
C PRO A 10 53.25 30.03 -11.70
N LEU A 11 52.19 30.79 -11.99
CA LEU A 11 50.80 30.36 -11.78
C LEU A 11 50.16 29.67 -12.98
N VAL A 12 50.90 29.48 -14.09
CA VAL A 12 50.40 28.75 -15.26
C VAL A 12 50.72 27.24 -15.12
N PRO A 13 49.72 26.36 -14.92
CA PRO A 13 49.97 24.93 -14.85
C PRO A 13 50.49 24.42 -16.19
N THR A 14 51.66 23.78 -16.18
CA THR A 14 52.24 23.18 -17.38
C THR A 14 51.39 21.97 -17.81
N PRO A 15 51.05 21.85 -19.11
CA PRO A 15 50.28 20.71 -19.59
C PRO A 15 51.11 19.43 -19.46
N ARG A 16 50.69 18.53 -18.56
CA ARG A 16 51.31 17.20 -18.41
C ARG A 16 51.13 16.36 -19.69
N PRO A 17 52.12 15.56 -20.09
CA PRO A 17 52.07 14.80 -21.35
C PRO A 17 50.94 13.76 -21.34
N ARG A 18 49.96 13.95 -22.23
CA ARG A 18 48.72 13.18 -22.45
C ARG A 18 48.87 11.67 -22.68
N ARG A 19 50.10 11.14 -22.86
CA ARG A 19 50.32 9.73 -23.25
C ARG A 19 50.23 8.74 -22.10
N ARG A 20 50.65 9.09 -20.87
CA ARG A 20 50.56 8.17 -19.70
C ARG A 20 49.11 8.01 -19.19
N ALA A 21 48.31 9.08 -19.24
CA ALA A 21 46.92 9.06 -18.78
C ALA A 21 46.00 8.10 -19.55
N LYS A 22 46.31 7.77 -20.82
CA LYS A 22 45.50 6.84 -21.60
C LYS A 22 45.71 5.37 -21.20
N ALA A 23 46.92 4.99 -20.80
CA ALA A 23 47.21 3.63 -20.34
C ALA A 23 46.55 3.37 -18.98
N ASP A 24 46.63 4.35 -18.06
CA ASP A 24 46.03 4.24 -16.73
C ASP A 24 44.49 4.20 -16.79
N GLY A 25 43.88 4.94 -17.74
CA GLY A 25 42.44 4.92 -17.96
C GLY A 25 41.88 3.58 -18.47
N LEU A 26 42.65 2.87 -19.31
CA LEU A 26 42.25 1.54 -19.81
C LEU A 26 42.31 0.47 -18.72
N VAL A 27 43.30 0.55 -17.83
CA VAL A 27 43.43 -0.35 -16.67
C VAL A 27 42.29 -0.11 -15.68
N ALA A 28 42.00 1.14 -15.35
CA ALA A 28 40.91 1.49 -14.44
C ALA A 28 39.53 1.06 -14.98
N ALA A 29 39.29 1.25 -16.29
CA ALA A 29 38.07 0.77 -16.94
C ALA A 29 37.95 -0.76 -16.90
N GLY A 30 39.04 -1.48 -17.15
CA GLY A 30 39.08 -2.94 -17.07
C GLY A 30 38.74 -3.48 -15.68
N ILE A 31 39.31 -2.89 -14.62
CA ILE A 31 39.03 -3.27 -13.22
C ILE A 31 37.55 -3.03 -12.89
N SER A 32 37.00 -1.90 -13.31
CA SER A 32 35.59 -1.57 -13.07
C SER A 32 34.66 -2.59 -13.73
N VAL A 33 34.89 -2.90 -15.02
CA VAL A 33 34.09 -3.89 -15.75
C VAL A 33 34.19 -5.28 -15.11
N ALA A 34 35.40 -5.70 -14.72
CA ALA A 34 35.61 -6.98 -14.04
C ALA A 34 34.88 -7.04 -12.69
N ALA A 35 34.90 -5.96 -11.90
CA ALA A 35 34.20 -5.90 -10.62
C ALA A 35 32.67 -6.00 -10.80
N HIS A 36 32.11 -5.33 -11.80
CA HIS A 36 30.68 -5.39 -12.08
C HIS A 36 30.26 -6.78 -12.59
N LEU A 37 31.06 -7.42 -13.43
CA LEU A 37 30.82 -8.79 -13.88
C LEU A 37 30.88 -9.79 -12.73
N ALA A 38 31.86 -9.67 -11.84
CA ALA A 38 31.97 -10.51 -10.65
C ALA A 38 30.76 -10.33 -9.71
N LEU A 39 30.32 -9.09 -9.50
CA LEU A 39 29.12 -8.79 -8.69
C LEU A 39 27.85 -9.39 -9.32
N LEU A 40 27.68 -9.25 -10.63
CA LEU A 40 26.55 -9.83 -11.37
C LEU A 40 26.51 -11.35 -11.22
N LEU A 41 27.65 -12.01 -11.39
CA LEU A 41 27.76 -13.47 -11.24
C LEU A 41 27.49 -13.92 -9.80
N ALA A 42 27.97 -13.17 -8.80
CA ALA A 42 27.68 -13.45 -7.40
C ALA A 42 26.17 -13.37 -7.11
N VAL A 43 25.47 -12.34 -7.62
CA VAL A 43 24.02 -12.20 -7.45
C VAL A 43 23.25 -13.34 -8.14
N MET A 44 23.67 -13.74 -9.35
CA MET A 44 23.04 -14.86 -10.07
C MET A 44 23.29 -16.22 -9.40
N ALA A 45 24.40 -16.37 -8.68
CA ALA A 45 24.74 -17.60 -7.97
C ALA A 45 23.95 -17.79 -6.66
N VAL A 46 23.42 -16.71 -6.07
CA VAL A 46 22.61 -16.80 -4.85
C VAL A 46 21.22 -17.35 -5.18
N ARG A 47 21.05 -18.66 -4.98
CA ARG A 47 19.73 -19.30 -4.93
C ARG A 47 19.09 -18.98 -3.59
N VAL A 48 18.18 -18.01 -3.56
CA VAL A 48 17.33 -17.76 -2.38
C VAL A 48 16.29 -18.88 -2.31
N GLN A 49 16.53 -19.86 -1.44
CA GLN A 49 15.52 -20.87 -1.13
C GLN A 49 14.38 -20.17 -0.35
N PRO A 50 13.13 -20.22 -0.83
CA PRO A 50 12.01 -19.68 -0.07
C PRO A 50 11.94 -20.40 1.29
N PRO A 51 11.66 -19.70 2.41
CA PRO A 51 11.39 -20.37 3.67
C PRO A 51 10.17 -21.28 3.47
N THR A 52 10.37 -22.59 3.58
CA THR A 52 9.30 -23.57 3.62
C THR A 52 8.46 -23.28 4.86
N LEU A 53 7.22 -22.83 4.66
CA LEU A 53 6.25 -22.72 5.73
C LEU A 53 5.93 -24.14 6.22
N PRO A 54 5.95 -24.41 7.54
CA PRO A 54 5.49 -25.70 8.05
C PRO A 54 4.02 -25.88 7.67
N GLU A 55 3.72 -26.99 7.00
CA GLU A 55 2.36 -27.37 6.64
C GLU A 55 1.57 -27.61 7.94
N PRO A 56 0.43 -26.94 8.16
CA PRO A 56 -0.34 -27.13 9.38
C PRO A 56 -0.82 -28.58 9.45
N GLU A 57 -0.60 -29.23 10.60
CA GLU A 57 -1.04 -30.61 10.80
C GLU A 57 -2.55 -30.72 10.53
N PRO A 58 -3.00 -31.72 9.76
CA PRO A 58 -4.40 -31.86 9.42
C PRO A 58 -5.23 -32.09 10.68
N ILE A 59 -6.17 -31.16 10.95
CA ILE A 59 -7.14 -31.29 12.03
C ILE A 59 -8.14 -32.38 11.63
N SER A 60 -7.99 -33.58 12.19
CA SER A 60 -8.92 -34.68 12.01
C SER A 60 -10.16 -34.45 12.90
N VAL A 61 -11.30 -34.18 12.26
CA VAL A 61 -12.60 -34.08 12.94
C VAL A 61 -13.28 -35.44 12.85
N ALA A 62 -13.37 -36.16 13.98
CA ALA A 62 -14.18 -37.35 14.07
C ALA A 62 -15.65 -36.94 14.28
N LEU A 63 -16.47 -37.06 13.24
CA LEU A 63 -17.92 -36.96 13.39
C LEU A 63 -18.42 -38.21 14.10
N TYR A 64 -18.79 -38.06 15.37
CA TYR A 64 -19.51 -39.10 16.09
C TYR A 64 -20.98 -39.03 15.71
N GLU A 65 -21.51 -40.15 15.22
CA GLU A 65 -22.95 -40.28 15.02
C GLU A 65 -23.60 -40.34 16.42
N PRO A 66 -24.52 -39.41 16.75
CA PRO A 66 -25.19 -39.45 18.04
C PRO A 66 -25.92 -40.79 18.18
N PRO A 67 -25.86 -41.43 19.37
CA PRO A 67 -26.56 -42.69 19.58
C PRO A 67 -28.05 -42.51 19.25
N PRO A 68 -28.68 -43.53 18.65
CA PRO A 68 -30.07 -43.43 18.25
C PRO A 68 -30.92 -43.04 19.46
N PRO A 69 -31.93 -42.16 19.28
CA PRO A 69 -32.81 -41.78 20.36
C PRO A 69 -33.40 -43.04 21.00
N PRO A 70 -33.50 -43.11 22.34
CA PRO A 70 -34.13 -44.23 23.01
C PRO A 70 -35.51 -44.47 22.40
N PRO A 71 -35.92 -45.74 22.19
CA PRO A 71 -37.25 -46.03 21.69
C PRO A 71 -38.28 -45.33 22.58
N GLU A 72 -39.26 -44.67 21.96
CA GLU A 72 -40.33 -44.00 22.70
C GLU A 72 -40.99 -45.04 23.62
N PRO A 73 -41.14 -44.74 24.92
CA PRO A 73 -41.83 -45.65 25.82
C PRO A 73 -43.26 -45.87 25.31
N PRO A 74 -43.77 -47.12 25.33
CA PRO A 74 -45.13 -47.39 24.90
C PRO A 74 -46.09 -46.49 25.66
N LYS A 75 -47.00 -45.82 24.93
CA LYS A 75 -48.07 -45.02 25.52
C LYS A 75 -48.90 -45.92 26.43
N LEU A 76 -48.63 -45.83 27.73
CA LEU A 76 -49.44 -46.47 28.76
C LEU A 76 -50.83 -45.85 28.72
N ALA A 77 -51.84 -46.72 28.67
CA ALA A 77 -53.23 -46.33 28.85
C ALA A 77 -53.39 -45.58 30.19
N PRO A 78 -54.33 -44.63 30.31
CA PRO A 78 -54.49 -43.88 31.53
C PRO A 78 -55.18 -44.76 32.58
N GLU A 79 -54.49 -45.02 33.69
CA GLU A 79 -55.11 -45.56 34.89
C GLU A 79 -54.68 -44.76 36.14
N PRO A 80 -55.50 -44.81 37.21
CA PRO A 80 -55.99 -43.61 37.88
C PRO A 80 -55.24 -43.23 39.17
N THR A 81 -55.58 -42.02 39.62
CA THR A 81 -55.38 -41.37 40.92
C THR A 81 -55.00 -42.28 42.11
N GLY A 82 -53.94 -41.94 42.85
CA GLY A 82 -53.71 -42.48 44.20
C GLY A 82 -52.32 -42.25 44.80
N ASP A 83 -52.16 -41.12 45.50
CA ASP A 83 -51.40 -40.86 46.75
C ASP A 83 -49.87 -41.12 46.91
N PRO A 84 -49.20 -40.40 47.85
CA PRO A 84 -47.84 -39.88 47.66
C PRO A 84 -46.73 -40.70 48.34
N ALA A 85 -45.51 -40.67 47.77
CA ALA A 85 -44.30 -41.17 48.41
C ALA A 85 -43.52 -40.05 49.16
N PRO A 86 -42.81 -40.36 50.26
CA PRO A 86 -42.34 -39.37 51.23
C PRO A 86 -41.08 -38.60 50.80
N ALA A 87 -41.01 -37.35 51.28
CA ALA A 87 -39.95 -36.37 51.01
C ALA A 87 -38.57 -36.80 51.52
N LYS A 88 -37.56 -36.77 50.63
CA LYS A 88 -36.15 -36.71 51.04
C LYS A 88 -35.76 -35.25 51.30
N VAL A 89 -35.40 -34.97 52.55
CA VAL A 89 -34.94 -33.66 53.03
C VAL A 89 -33.57 -33.33 52.43
N SER A 90 -33.47 -32.18 51.75
CA SER A 90 -32.19 -31.58 51.35
C SER A 90 -31.76 -30.52 52.38
N PRO A 91 -30.44 -30.34 52.63
CA PRO A 91 -29.96 -29.35 53.60
C PRO A 91 -30.22 -27.90 53.15
N PRO A 92 -30.34 -26.93 54.09
CA PRO A 92 -30.76 -25.57 53.77
C PRO A 92 -29.69 -24.83 52.96
N ARG A 93 -30.09 -24.31 51.78
CA ARG A 93 -29.28 -23.36 51.02
C ARG A 93 -29.41 -21.98 51.67
N LEU A 94 -28.27 -21.39 52.06
CA LEU A 94 -28.19 -19.98 52.45
C LEU A 94 -28.59 -19.10 51.26
N PRO A 95 -29.40 -18.04 51.45
CA PRO A 95 -29.78 -17.15 50.36
C PRO A 95 -28.60 -16.23 49.98
N VAL A 96 -27.90 -16.56 48.90
CA VAL A 96 -27.03 -15.60 48.21
C VAL A 96 -27.93 -14.68 47.42
N ARG A 97 -28.08 -13.43 47.87
CA ARG A 97 -28.79 -12.39 47.12
C ARG A 97 -27.86 -11.89 46.00
N PRO A 98 -28.17 -12.11 44.71
CA PRO A 98 -27.34 -11.56 43.64
C PRO A 98 -27.40 -10.03 43.67
N PRO A 99 -26.29 -9.32 43.44
CA PRO A 99 -26.31 -7.86 43.29
C PRO A 99 -27.21 -7.49 42.11
N LYS A 100 -28.09 -6.52 42.32
CA LYS A 100 -29.02 -6.03 41.30
C LYS A 100 -28.19 -5.29 40.24
N LEU A 101 -27.96 -5.92 39.08
CA LEU A 101 -27.39 -5.23 37.92
C LEU A 101 -28.37 -4.13 37.50
N VAL A 102 -28.00 -2.88 37.72
CA VAL A 102 -28.70 -1.74 37.12
C VAL A 102 -28.42 -1.82 35.62
N PRO A 103 -29.44 -1.94 34.75
CA PRO A 103 -29.22 -1.90 33.31
C PRO A 103 -28.57 -0.55 32.94
N PRO A 104 -27.57 -0.53 32.04
CA PRO A 104 -27.06 0.73 31.54
C PRO A 104 -28.22 1.53 30.93
N PRO A 105 -28.21 2.87 31.09
CA PRO A 105 -29.25 3.71 30.50
C PRO A 105 -29.33 3.41 29.00
N GLN A 106 -30.55 3.17 28.51
CA GLN A 106 -30.82 3.00 27.09
C GLN A 106 -30.60 4.35 26.42
N VAL A 107 -29.39 4.55 25.89
CA VAL A 107 -29.10 5.71 25.04
C VAL A 107 -29.66 5.37 23.66
N GLU A 108 -30.63 6.15 23.21
CA GLU A 108 -31.18 6.05 21.86
C GLU A 108 -30.03 6.25 20.85
N PRO A 109 -29.73 5.25 19.99
CA PRO A 109 -28.66 5.39 19.03
C PRO A 109 -28.95 6.57 18.11
N LEU A 110 -28.04 7.56 18.09
CA LEU A 110 -28.13 8.65 17.12
C LEU A 110 -28.23 8.05 15.71
N PRO A 111 -29.18 8.50 14.88
CA PRO A 111 -29.34 7.94 13.54
C PRO A 111 -28.05 8.15 12.75
N ALA A 112 -27.39 7.04 12.42
CA ALA A 112 -26.22 7.06 11.56
C ALA A 112 -26.67 7.60 10.20
N LYS A 113 -26.00 8.65 9.72
CA LYS A 113 -26.20 9.12 8.35
C LYS A 113 -25.88 7.97 7.39
N PRO A 114 -26.71 7.71 6.37
CA PRO A 114 -26.44 6.67 5.40
C PRO A 114 -25.04 6.86 4.83
N ALA A 115 -24.23 5.79 4.86
CA ALA A 115 -22.92 5.79 4.23
C ALA A 115 -23.08 6.22 2.76
N PRO A 116 -22.24 7.13 2.24
CA PRO A 116 -22.28 7.51 0.83
C PRO A 116 -22.13 6.26 -0.04
N LYS A 117 -22.88 6.21 -1.14
CA LYS A 117 -22.84 5.07 -2.07
C LYS A 117 -21.41 4.87 -2.56
N PRO A 118 -20.87 3.63 -2.52
CA PRO A 118 -19.50 3.37 -2.97
C PRO A 118 -19.32 3.77 -4.44
N VAL A 119 -18.31 4.59 -4.71
CA VAL A 119 -17.86 4.87 -6.08
C VAL A 119 -16.90 3.76 -6.46
N VAL A 120 -17.35 2.82 -7.30
CA VAL A 120 -16.51 1.74 -7.84
C VAL A 120 -15.23 2.37 -8.41
N ALA A 121 -14.05 1.95 -7.93
CA ALA A 121 -12.80 2.38 -8.52
C ALA A 121 -12.77 2.01 -10.01
N ALA A 122 -12.75 3.05 -10.86
CA ALA A 122 -12.75 2.88 -12.29
C ALA A 122 -11.40 2.33 -12.75
N GLU A 123 -11.43 1.20 -13.46
CA GLU A 123 -10.29 0.78 -14.27
C GLU A 123 -10.19 1.70 -15.48
N LEU A 124 -9.02 2.29 -15.69
CA LEU A 124 -8.74 3.19 -16.81
C LEU A 124 -8.01 2.46 -17.92
N GLY A 125 -8.41 2.70 -19.16
CA GLY A 125 -7.71 2.22 -20.36
C GLY A 125 -6.61 3.18 -20.82
N GLU A 126 -5.81 2.77 -21.80
CA GLU A 126 -4.72 3.63 -22.32
C GLU A 126 -5.21 4.98 -22.88
N ALA A 127 -6.42 5.01 -23.45
CA ALA A 127 -7.03 6.24 -23.96
C ALA A 127 -7.31 7.26 -22.85
N ASP A 128 -7.72 6.79 -21.67
CA ASP A 128 -8.01 7.66 -20.51
C ASP A 128 -6.72 8.21 -19.87
N LEU A 129 -5.59 7.56 -20.12
CA LEU A 129 -4.28 7.91 -19.57
C LEU A 129 -3.45 8.80 -20.50
N VAL A 130 -3.99 9.19 -21.66
CA VAL A 130 -3.29 10.10 -22.58
C VAL A 130 -3.01 11.42 -21.88
N GLY A 131 -1.73 11.80 -21.82
CA GLY A 131 -1.29 13.02 -21.15
C GLY A 131 -1.17 12.90 -19.63
N ALA A 132 -1.32 11.70 -19.06
CA ALA A 132 -1.06 11.49 -17.65
C ALA A 132 0.43 11.69 -17.33
N ALA A 133 0.71 12.48 -16.29
CA ALA A 133 2.09 12.71 -15.85
C ALA A 133 2.66 11.47 -15.16
N THR A 134 3.92 11.14 -15.46
CA THR A 134 4.65 10.01 -14.90
C THR A 134 5.87 10.50 -14.13
N ALA A 135 6.51 9.61 -13.36
CA ALA A 135 7.73 9.95 -12.63
C ALA A 135 8.80 10.54 -13.58
N GLY A 136 9.41 11.66 -13.20
CA GLY A 136 10.34 12.42 -14.04
C GLY A 136 9.68 13.54 -14.87
N ALA A 137 8.35 13.69 -14.83
CA ALA A 137 7.62 14.75 -15.52
C ALA A 137 7.53 16.08 -14.72
N GLY A 138 8.24 16.19 -13.60
CA GLY A 138 8.22 17.38 -12.74
C GLY A 138 8.55 18.66 -13.52
N SER A 139 7.89 19.76 -13.17
CA SER A 139 8.15 21.08 -13.77
C SER A 139 9.58 21.50 -13.47
N GLY A 140 10.46 21.38 -14.48
CA GLY A 140 11.84 21.80 -14.37
C GLY A 140 11.96 23.30 -14.17
N ALA A 141 12.32 23.73 -12.96
CA ALA A 141 13.17 24.89 -12.80
C ALA A 141 14.61 24.41 -13.06
N GLY A 142 15.15 24.80 -14.22
CA GLY A 142 16.44 24.33 -14.72
C GLY A 142 17.61 24.67 -13.79
N GLY A 143 18.47 23.68 -13.58
CA GLY A 143 19.75 23.82 -12.92
C GLY A 143 20.51 22.50 -12.94
N ALA A 144 21.32 22.26 -13.97
CA ALA A 144 22.30 21.19 -13.97
C ALA A 144 23.44 21.56 -13.02
N GLY A 145 23.24 21.32 -11.73
CA GLY A 145 24.26 21.46 -10.69
C GLY A 145 24.43 20.15 -9.96
N SER A 146 25.61 19.54 -10.07
CA SER A 146 26.01 18.38 -9.26
C SER A 146 26.36 18.83 -7.84
N GLY A 147 25.35 19.28 -7.09
CA GLY A 147 25.42 19.59 -5.67
C GLY A 147 24.38 18.76 -4.90
N PRO A 148 24.67 18.32 -3.67
CA PRO A 148 23.68 17.65 -2.83
C PRO A 148 22.66 18.68 -2.34
N GLY A 149 21.60 18.90 -3.11
CA GLY A 149 20.45 19.71 -2.71
C GLY A 149 19.86 20.53 -3.86
N GLY A 150 18.63 20.22 -4.26
CA GLY A 150 17.83 21.07 -5.16
C GLY A 150 17.41 20.46 -6.50
N GLY A 151 17.14 19.15 -6.58
CA GLY A 151 16.26 18.64 -7.63
C GLY A 151 14.81 19.06 -7.32
N GLY A 152 14.06 19.53 -8.32
CA GLY A 152 12.65 19.92 -8.14
C GLY A 152 11.79 18.82 -7.48
N CYS A 153 10.61 19.19 -6.99
CA CYS A 153 9.69 18.29 -6.31
C CYS A 153 9.07 17.25 -7.24
N ASP A 154 9.79 16.18 -7.56
CA ASP A 154 9.23 15.03 -8.28
C ASP A 154 8.44 14.13 -7.31
N MET A 155 7.29 14.62 -6.87
CA MET A 155 6.39 13.88 -5.98
C MET A 155 5.85 12.60 -6.61
N VAL A 156 5.74 12.56 -7.95
CA VAL A 156 5.34 11.34 -8.67
C VAL A 156 6.39 10.25 -8.48
N ARG A 157 7.68 10.58 -8.62
CA ARG A 157 8.78 9.66 -8.32
C ARG A 157 8.80 9.25 -6.85
N LEU A 158 8.68 10.20 -5.93
CA LEU A 158 8.68 9.92 -4.49
C LEU A 158 7.59 8.91 -4.13
N LEU A 159 6.36 9.17 -4.56
CA LEU A 159 5.23 8.30 -4.29
C LEU A 159 5.41 6.94 -4.97
N GLN A 160 5.87 6.93 -6.22
CA GLN A 160 6.13 5.69 -6.94
C GLN A 160 7.15 4.81 -6.21
N ASP A 161 8.27 5.38 -5.76
CA ASP A 161 9.31 4.66 -5.06
C ASP A 161 8.82 4.13 -3.70
N ALA A 162 8.03 4.92 -2.96
CA ALA A 162 7.45 4.50 -1.69
C ALA A 162 6.46 3.33 -1.87
N LEU A 163 5.54 3.43 -2.84
CA LEU A 163 4.55 2.38 -3.08
C LEU A 163 5.17 1.08 -3.62
N ARG A 164 6.22 1.17 -4.46
CA ARG A 164 6.96 0.01 -4.97
C ARG A 164 7.63 -0.81 -3.87
N LYS A 165 8.17 -0.13 -2.85
CA LYS A 165 8.85 -0.76 -1.71
C LYS A 165 7.88 -1.55 -0.83
N ASN A 166 6.58 -1.28 -0.90
CA ASN A 166 5.59 -1.94 -0.06
C ASN A 166 4.88 -3.09 -0.80
N PRO A 167 5.20 -4.37 -0.51
CA PRO A 167 4.55 -5.51 -1.17
C PRO A 167 3.04 -5.59 -0.88
N ARG A 168 2.57 -5.01 0.24
CA ARG A 168 1.14 -4.99 0.56
C ARG A 168 0.33 -4.15 -0.42
N VAL A 169 0.93 -3.12 -1.03
CA VAL A 169 0.25 -2.30 -2.05
C VAL A 169 -0.06 -3.14 -3.30
N ARG A 170 0.92 -3.91 -3.77
CA ARG A 170 0.74 -4.81 -4.91
C ARG A 170 -0.28 -5.92 -4.61
N ALA A 171 -0.20 -6.51 -3.43
CA ALA A 171 -1.15 -7.52 -2.99
C ALA A 171 -2.59 -6.96 -2.88
N ALA A 172 -2.76 -5.78 -2.29
CA ALA A 172 -4.05 -5.11 -2.18
C ALA A 172 -4.65 -4.81 -3.56
N LEU A 173 -3.83 -4.34 -4.50
CA LEU A 173 -4.28 -4.10 -5.87
C LEU A 173 -4.69 -5.39 -6.59
N ALA A 174 -3.89 -6.44 -6.49
CA ALA A 174 -4.20 -7.75 -7.09
C ALA A 174 -5.47 -8.38 -6.49
N GLN A 175 -5.72 -8.18 -5.19
CA GLN A 175 -6.91 -8.69 -4.52
C GLN A 175 -8.16 -7.88 -4.85
N ALA A 176 -8.06 -6.54 -4.85
CA ALA A 176 -9.19 -5.66 -5.08
C ALA A 176 -9.55 -5.54 -6.58
N HIS A 177 -8.56 -5.62 -7.46
CA HIS A 177 -8.69 -5.44 -8.91
C HIS A 177 -7.83 -6.47 -9.67
N PRO A 178 -8.19 -7.76 -9.62
CA PRO A 178 -7.38 -8.83 -10.22
C PRO A 178 -7.21 -8.69 -11.74
N GLU A 179 -8.26 -8.27 -12.45
CA GLU A 179 -8.20 -8.04 -13.89
C GLU A 179 -7.30 -6.85 -14.25
N ALA A 180 -7.42 -5.73 -13.54
CA ALA A 180 -6.52 -4.59 -13.72
C ALA A 180 -5.06 -4.96 -13.44
N ALA A 181 -4.81 -5.70 -12.36
CA ALA A 181 -3.46 -6.14 -12.01
C ALA A 181 -2.88 -7.11 -13.04
N ALA A 182 -3.68 -8.06 -13.55
CA ALA A 182 -3.24 -9.05 -14.54
C ALA A 182 -3.00 -8.45 -15.92
N ARG A 183 -3.80 -7.44 -16.32
CA ARG A 183 -3.73 -6.79 -17.63
C ARG A 183 -2.94 -5.47 -17.62
N GLY A 184 -2.37 -5.10 -16.48
CA GLY A 184 -1.63 -3.86 -16.29
C GLY A 184 -2.47 -2.60 -16.43
N LYS A 185 -3.80 -2.66 -16.31
CA LYS A 185 -4.65 -1.45 -16.35
C LYS A 185 -4.41 -0.58 -15.13
N ALA A 186 -4.63 0.73 -15.27
CA ALA A 186 -4.55 1.64 -14.14
C ALA A 186 -5.85 1.63 -13.34
N VAL A 187 -5.74 1.62 -12.02
CA VAL A 187 -6.90 1.77 -11.12
C VAL A 187 -6.95 3.20 -10.60
N LEU A 188 -8.05 3.90 -10.86
CA LEU A 188 -8.29 5.24 -10.34
C LEU A 188 -8.57 5.19 -8.83
N VAL A 189 -7.69 5.80 -8.05
CA VAL A 189 -7.77 5.80 -6.58
C VAL A 189 -8.17 7.14 -5.98
N TRP A 190 -7.97 8.24 -6.69
CA TRP A 190 -8.41 9.58 -6.28
C TRP A 190 -8.73 10.46 -7.49
N ASN A 191 -9.86 11.18 -7.45
CA ASN A 191 -10.30 12.07 -8.53
C ASN A 191 -10.86 13.42 -8.04
N GLY A 192 -10.29 13.94 -6.96
CA GLY A 192 -10.88 15.05 -6.18
C GLY A 192 -11.53 14.57 -4.88
N ASP A 193 -11.86 13.27 -4.81
CA ASP A 193 -12.19 12.55 -3.59
C ASP A 193 -11.58 11.14 -3.66
N TRP A 194 -11.43 10.49 -2.50
CA TRP A 194 -10.95 9.10 -2.44
C TRP A 194 -11.99 8.16 -3.03
N VAL A 195 -11.60 7.43 -4.06
CA VAL A 195 -12.50 6.48 -4.71
C VAL A 195 -12.65 5.24 -3.82
N GLN A 196 -13.89 4.78 -3.61
CA GLN A 196 -14.23 3.71 -2.66
C GLN A 196 -14.98 2.56 -3.34
N SER A 197 -14.30 1.44 -3.60
CA SER A 197 -15.03 0.25 -4.08
C SER A 197 -15.79 -0.44 -2.92
N PRO A 198 -16.94 -1.09 -3.19
CA PRO A 198 -17.66 -1.87 -2.18
C PRO A 198 -16.77 -2.92 -1.50
N GLY A 199 -16.90 -3.10 -0.17
CA GLY A 199 -16.15 -4.10 0.59
C GLY A 199 -14.68 -3.74 0.91
N GLN A 200 -14.23 -2.53 0.55
CA GLN A 200 -12.85 -2.08 0.73
C GLN A 200 -12.59 -1.33 2.07
N GLU A 201 -13.51 -1.42 3.02
CA GLU A 201 -13.43 -0.71 4.32
C GLU A 201 -12.36 -1.29 5.26
N GLY A 202 -11.82 -2.48 4.96
CA GLY A 202 -10.73 -3.07 5.76
C GLY A 202 -9.74 -4.00 5.03
N LYS A 203 -10.04 -4.45 3.80
CA LYS A 203 -9.16 -5.36 3.01
C LYS A 203 -8.80 -4.87 1.61
N GLY A 204 -9.57 -3.92 1.10
CA GLY A 204 -9.12 -2.54 0.90
C GLY A 204 -7.94 -2.18 -0.01
N LEU A 205 -8.21 -1.33 -1.00
CA LEU A 205 -7.33 -0.19 -1.33
C LEU A 205 -7.27 0.86 -0.20
N ALA A 206 -7.92 0.64 0.95
CA ALA A 206 -7.82 1.52 2.13
C ALA A 206 -6.38 1.73 2.60
N GLY A 207 -5.59 0.66 2.77
CA GLY A 207 -4.19 0.78 3.16
C GLY A 207 -3.32 1.46 2.10
N VAL A 208 -3.69 1.34 0.81
CA VAL A 208 -3.02 2.06 -0.28
C VAL A 208 -3.29 3.57 -0.16
N ARG A 209 -4.53 3.97 0.07
CA ARG A 209 -4.92 5.38 0.28
C ARG A 209 -4.24 5.97 1.51
N GLU A 210 -4.23 5.24 2.62
CA GLU A 210 -3.56 5.64 3.86
C GLU A 210 -2.06 5.86 3.64
N LEU A 211 -1.39 4.93 2.97
CA LEU A 211 0.02 5.07 2.65
C LEU A 211 0.27 6.28 1.75
N ILE A 212 -0.55 6.49 0.71
CA ILE A 212 -0.44 7.69 -0.15
C ILE A 212 -0.59 8.97 0.69
N MET A 213 -1.59 9.05 1.56
CA MET A 213 -1.78 10.20 2.46
C MET A 213 -0.56 10.41 3.35
N LEU A 214 0.02 9.34 3.90
CA LEU A 214 1.20 9.42 4.76
C LEU A 214 2.41 9.98 4.01
N GLU A 215 2.73 9.42 2.84
CA GLU A 215 3.87 9.86 2.02
C GLU A 215 3.71 11.33 1.60
N VAL A 216 2.49 11.73 1.22
CA VAL A 216 2.19 13.13 0.89
C VAL A 216 2.32 14.01 2.14
N ALA A 217 1.79 13.61 3.30
CA ALA A 217 1.84 14.41 4.52
C ALA A 217 3.27 14.69 4.99
N PHE A 218 4.20 13.76 4.80
CA PHE A 218 5.60 13.92 5.15
C PHE A 218 6.45 14.64 4.09
N ALA A 219 5.93 14.85 2.88
CA ALA A 219 6.66 15.59 1.84
C ALA A 219 6.87 17.07 2.23
N PRO A 220 7.93 17.74 1.74
CA PRO A 220 8.13 19.17 1.96
C PRO A 220 6.92 20.01 1.52
N LYS A 221 6.60 21.09 2.24
CA LYS A 221 5.44 21.95 1.92
C LYS A 221 5.45 22.44 0.47
N ALA A 222 6.61 22.85 -0.04
CA ALA A 222 6.75 23.28 -1.44
C ALA A 222 6.35 22.18 -2.44
N CYS A 223 6.63 20.91 -2.12
CA CYS A 223 6.23 19.78 -2.94
C CYS A 223 4.73 19.50 -2.81
N ARG A 224 4.16 19.68 -1.61
CA ARG A 224 2.74 19.48 -1.42
C ARG A 224 1.88 20.53 -2.13
N ASP A 225 2.39 21.75 -2.25
CA ASP A 225 1.70 22.87 -2.87
C ASP A 225 1.93 22.95 -4.40
N ASP A 226 2.73 22.04 -4.97
CA ASP A 226 3.03 22.00 -6.40
C ASP A 226 1.75 21.78 -7.24
N PRO A 227 1.40 22.70 -8.17
CA PRO A 227 0.17 22.60 -8.93
C PRO A 227 0.25 21.52 -10.01
N MET A 228 -0.69 20.59 -9.94
CA MET A 228 -0.89 19.48 -10.87
C MET A 228 -2.13 19.67 -11.73
N ARG A 229 -2.12 19.05 -12.91
CA ARG A 229 -3.25 19.03 -13.85
C ARG A 229 -3.41 17.64 -14.43
N GLY A 230 -4.67 17.23 -14.61
CA GLY A 230 -5.00 15.92 -15.15
C GLY A 230 -4.60 14.78 -14.22
N LEU A 231 -4.48 13.59 -14.81
CA LEU A 231 -4.07 12.39 -14.10
C LEU A 231 -2.55 12.32 -13.98
N ILE A 232 -2.09 11.72 -12.90
CA ILE A 232 -0.76 11.12 -12.79
C ILE A 232 -0.90 9.61 -12.80
N LEU A 233 0.17 8.94 -13.19
CA LEU A 233 0.25 7.50 -13.26
C LEU A 233 1.43 7.01 -12.41
N ILE A 234 1.12 6.18 -11.43
CA ILE A 234 2.11 5.54 -10.56
C ILE A 234 2.26 4.08 -10.99
N SER A 235 3.44 3.71 -11.48
CA SER A 235 3.73 2.32 -11.82
C SER A 235 4.30 1.55 -10.64
N LEU A 236 3.72 0.39 -10.31
CA LEU A 236 4.15 -0.41 -9.15
C LEU A 236 5.32 -1.36 -9.45
N SER A 237 5.79 -1.40 -10.70
CA SER A 237 7.07 -2.03 -11.08
C SER A 237 7.57 -1.46 -12.42
N ASP A 238 8.77 -1.85 -12.83
CA ASP A 238 9.33 -1.49 -14.15
C ASP A 238 9.03 -2.53 -15.24
N ALA A 239 8.31 -3.60 -14.90
CA ALA A 239 7.95 -4.62 -15.86
C ALA A 239 6.93 -4.08 -16.88
N PRO A 240 7.01 -4.50 -18.16
CA PRO A 240 5.93 -4.22 -19.12
C PRO A 240 4.59 -4.72 -18.58
N GLY A 241 3.55 -3.89 -18.65
CA GLY A 241 2.24 -4.21 -18.09
C GLY A 241 2.18 -4.23 -16.56
N ALA A 242 3.11 -3.55 -15.88
CA ALA A 242 3.06 -3.40 -14.43
C ALA A 242 1.69 -2.91 -13.95
N PRO A 243 1.21 -3.36 -12.77
CA PRO A 243 0.03 -2.78 -12.15
C PRO A 243 0.25 -1.30 -11.89
N ARG A 244 -0.78 -0.48 -12.16
CA ARG A 244 -0.70 0.99 -12.09
C ARG A 244 -1.83 1.57 -11.25
N LEU A 245 -1.54 2.69 -10.60
CA LEU A 245 -2.52 3.52 -9.91
C LEU A 245 -2.62 4.87 -10.64
N ALA A 246 -3.84 5.39 -10.75
CA ALA A 246 -4.09 6.72 -11.28
C ALA A 246 -4.65 7.64 -10.18
N LEU A 247 -4.11 8.85 -10.11
CA LEU A 247 -4.56 9.91 -9.20
C LEU A 247 -4.71 11.19 -10.02
N GLY A 248 -5.79 11.94 -9.81
CA GLY A 248 -5.81 13.32 -10.29
C GLY A 248 -7.18 13.82 -10.69
N SER A 249 -7.25 15.12 -10.87
CA SER A 249 -8.44 15.82 -11.35
C SER A 249 -8.01 16.90 -12.34
N ARG A 250 -8.95 17.73 -12.81
CA ARG A 250 -8.64 18.79 -13.80
C ARG A 250 -7.53 19.74 -13.34
N SER A 251 -7.52 20.11 -12.06
CA SER A 251 -6.52 20.98 -11.44
C SER A 251 -6.50 20.71 -9.94
N TRP A 252 -5.32 20.41 -9.39
CA TRP A 252 -5.16 20.00 -8.00
C TRP A 252 -3.73 20.29 -7.54
N ASN A 253 -3.45 20.10 -6.25
CA ASN A 253 -2.10 19.97 -5.72
C ASN A 253 -2.02 18.74 -4.83
N TRP A 254 -0.82 18.34 -4.45
CA TRP A 254 -0.63 17.15 -3.61
C TRP A 254 -1.31 17.28 -2.23
N SER A 255 -1.38 18.47 -1.65
CA SER A 255 -2.12 18.71 -0.40
C SER A 255 -3.61 18.34 -0.49
N ASP A 256 -4.22 18.38 -1.67
CA ASP A 256 -5.63 18.01 -1.86
C ASP A 256 -5.92 16.53 -1.50
N LEU A 257 -4.91 15.65 -1.58
CA LEU A 257 -5.04 14.24 -1.19
C LEU A 257 -5.20 14.07 0.33
N LEU A 258 -4.78 15.07 1.12
CA LEU A 258 -4.88 15.06 2.58
C LEU A 258 -6.27 15.51 3.08
N PHE A 259 -7.00 16.27 2.26
CA PHE A 259 -8.26 16.92 2.65
C PHE A 259 -9.44 16.49 1.78
N ALA A 260 -9.37 15.28 1.20
CA ALA A 260 -10.43 14.71 0.39
C ALA A 260 -11.79 14.88 1.09
N LYS A 261 -12.69 15.63 0.44
CA LYS A 261 -13.98 15.99 1.02
C LYS A 261 -14.89 14.79 0.97
N SER A 262 -14.87 13.97 2.02
CA SER A 262 -15.92 12.97 2.25
C SER A 262 -17.28 13.69 2.36
N GLY A 263 -18.02 13.74 1.25
CA GLY A 263 -19.44 14.08 1.19
C GLY A 263 -19.83 15.48 1.69
N ARG A 264 -19.38 16.55 1.05
CA ARG A 264 -20.13 17.83 1.06
C ARG A 264 -20.61 18.16 -0.34
N GLY A 265 -21.80 17.65 -0.67
CA GLY A 265 -22.59 18.15 -1.79
C GLY A 265 -22.76 19.66 -1.64
N ARG A 266 -22.39 20.41 -2.67
CA ARG A 266 -22.83 21.80 -2.81
C ARG A 266 -24.26 21.73 -3.34
N GLY A 267 -25.21 22.12 -2.47
CA GLY A 267 -26.45 22.72 -2.93
C GLY A 267 -26.20 24.10 -3.52
#